data_AF-A0A1R3KIY3-F1
#
_entry.id   AF-A0A1R3KIY3-F1
#
_cell.length_a   1.000
_cell.length_b   1.000
_cell.length_c   1.000
_cell.angle_alpha   90.00
_cell.angle_beta   90.00
_cell.angle_gamma   90.00
#
_symmetry.space_group_name_H-M   'P 1'
#
loop_
_entity.id
_entity.type
_entity.pdbx_description
1 polymer ?
#
loop_
_entity_poly.entity_id
_entity_poly.type
_entity_poly.pdbx_seq_one_letter_code
_entity_poly.pdbx_strand_id
1 'polypeptide(L)'
;MISFPGHLLAHMDLTHQLLLGGLTVTIMVNPKNLHYLNPLLSLHSSSNNLQTSVLPFPSHSSIPIGVENLQQLFISFAPDFVDALSKLHDPLFQWFQTHPSPPVAIISDMLLCSWTNTLASQLNIPNISFIVINAKAVASWWVNLQLLPECGIESPLACMPSWGVIFNSFAELDSKSLKVLGEAFIKHDRIWSVGPLLPIKAISNGPNERGGQSSIPQDQVVAWLDFCPVEKSVVYVGFGTQITLTKQQMKAVASALEESGQQN
;
A
#
# COMPACT_ATOMS: atom_id res chain seq x y z
N MET A 1 3.13 7.03 -5.64
CA MET A 1 2.62 6.15 -4.56
C MET A 1 3.17 6.63 -3.23
N ILE A 2 2.53 6.26 -2.12
CA ILE A 2 3.12 6.51 -0.79
C ILE A 2 4.20 5.46 -0.50
N SER A 3 5.31 5.89 0.09
CA SER A 3 6.47 5.05 0.39
C SER A 3 6.30 4.34 1.73
N PHE A 4 5.27 3.51 1.85
CA PHE A 4 4.96 2.70 3.02
C PHE A 4 4.74 1.25 2.58
N PRO A 5 5.53 0.24 3.01
CA PRO A 5 5.53 -1.09 2.40
C PRO A 5 4.15 -1.77 2.33
N GLY A 6 3.33 -1.65 3.39
CA GLY A 6 1.98 -2.22 3.40
C GLY A 6 1.07 -1.65 2.29
N HIS A 7 1.30 -0.39 1.92
CA HIS A 7 0.56 0.30 0.87
C HIS A 7 1.19 0.09 -0.51
N LEU A 8 2.50 0.28 -0.59
CA LEU A 8 3.30 0.18 -1.82
C LEU A 8 3.16 -1.22 -2.45
N LEU A 9 3.30 -2.27 -1.65
CA LEU A 9 3.25 -3.65 -2.16
C LEU A 9 1.86 -4.02 -2.67
N ALA A 10 0.80 -3.60 -1.97
CA ALA A 10 -0.57 -3.79 -2.46
C ALA A 10 -0.83 -3.01 -3.76
N HIS A 11 -0.25 -1.81 -3.92
CA HIS A 11 -0.32 -1.06 -5.18
C HIS A 11 0.41 -1.78 -6.31
N MET A 12 1.54 -2.45 -6.03
CA MET A 12 2.22 -3.28 -7.04
C MET A 12 1.35 -4.45 -7.46
N ASP A 13 0.73 -5.13 -6.51
CA ASP A 13 -0.17 -6.26 -6.78
C ASP A 13 -1.39 -5.80 -7.61
N LEU A 14 -1.98 -4.63 -7.31
CA LEU A 14 -3.04 -4.03 -8.11
C LEU A 14 -2.54 -3.66 -9.52
N THR A 15 -1.38 -3.02 -9.61
CA THR A 15 -0.78 -2.61 -10.89
C THR A 15 -0.55 -3.81 -11.80
N HIS A 16 -0.10 -4.92 -11.23
CA HIS A 16 0.05 -6.17 -11.97
C HIS A 16 -1.26 -6.63 -12.60
N GLN A 17 -2.38 -6.59 -11.86
CA GLN A 17 -3.69 -6.94 -12.39
C GLN A 17 -4.15 -5.98 -13.51
N LEU A 18 -3.88 -4.69 -13.38
CA LEU A 18 -4.21 -3.70 -14.43
C LEU A 18 -3.44 -3.97 -15.73
N LEU A 19 -2.14 -4.30 -15.61
CA LEU A 19 -1.30 -4.66 -16.77
C LEU A 19 -1.77 -5.96 -17.44
N LEU A 20 -2.17 -6.98 -16.65
CA LEU A 20 -2.79 -8.20 -17.19
C LEU A 20 -4.11 -7.92 -17.90
N GLY A 21 -4.85 -6.91 -17.46
CA GLY A 21 -6.04 -6.38 -18.14
C GLY A 21 -5.74 -5.59 -19.43
N GLY A 22 -4.48 -5.48 -19.84
CA GLY A 22 -4.06 -4.79 -21.06
C GLY A 22 -3.95 -3.28 -20.92
N LEU A 23 -4.03 -2.73 -19.71
CA LEU A 23 -3.86 -1.29 -19.47
C LEU A 23 -2.39 -0.90 -19.50
N THR A 24 -2.14 0.34 -19.93
CA THR A 24 -0.83 0.98 -19.80
C THR A 24 -0.77 1.75 -18.48
N VAL A 25 0.27 1.52 -17.68
CA VAL A 25 0.44 2.12 -16.35
C VAL A 25 1.80 2.80 -16.24
N THR A 26 1.78 4.04 -15.76
CA THR A 26 2.99 4.78 -15.36
C THR A 26 3.06 4.85 -13.84
N ILE A 27 4.10 4.28 -13.25
CA ILE A 27 4.29 4.27 -11.80
C ILE A 27 5.15 5.47 -11.38
N MET A 28 4.58 6.31 -10.51
CA MET A 28 5.28 7.43 -9.87
C MET A 28 5.91 6.96 -8.55
N VAL A 29 7.25 6.98 -8.46
CA VAL A 29 8.02 6.45 -7.32
C VAL A 29 9.22 7.34 -6.99
N ASN A 30 9.65 7.34 -5.72
CA ASN A 30 10.88 8.01 -5.30
C ASN A 30 12.12 7.12 -5.44
N PRO A 31 13.33 7.68 -5.61
CA PRO A 31 14.55 6.92 -5.86
C PRO A 31 14.79 5.75 -4.89
N LYS A 32 14.62 5.96 -3.58
CA LYS A 32 14.90 4.89 -2.59
C LYS A 32 13.87 3.76 -2.59
N ASN A 33 12.72 3.95 -3.24
CA ASN A 33 11.66 2.95 -3.34
C ASN A 33 11.62 2.26 -4.70
N LEU A 34 12.47 2.67 -5.65
CA LEU A 34 12.51 2.12 -7.01
C LEU A 34 12.72 0.60 -7.03
N HIS A 35 13.53 0.09 -6.11
CA HIS A 35 13.87 -1.34 -6.05
C HIS A 35 12.65 -2.25 -5.81
N TYR A 36 11.57 -1.76 -5.18
CA TYR A 36 10.34 -2.52 -4.99
C TYR A 36 9.63 -2.85 -6.31
N LEU A 37 9.91 -2.10 -7.38
CA LEU A 37 9.31 -2.31 -8.69
C LEU A 37 10.01 -3.42 -9.49
N ASN A 38 11.20 -3.87 -9.07
CA ASN A 38 12.00 -4.84 -9.83
C ASN A 38 11.26 -6.13 -10.22
N PRO A 39 10.48 -6.77 -9.33
CA PRO A 39 9.71 -7.97 -9.71
C PRO A 39 8.69 -7.67 -10.82
N LEU A 40 7.99 -6.54 -10.72
CA LEU A 40 6.98 -6.12 -11.68
C LEU A 40 7.61 -5.75 -13.04
N LEU A 41 8.70 -4.98 -13.01
CA LEU A 41 9.44 -4.57 -14.21
C LEU A 41 10.03 -5.77 -14.95
N SER A 42 10.56 -6.75 -14.21
CA SER A 42 11.10 -7.97 -14.79
C SER A 42 10.01 -8.77 -15.50
N LEU A 43 8.83 -8.89 -14.85
CA LEU A 43 7.70 -9.63 -15.36
C LEU A 43 7.08 -9.03 -16.63
N HIS A 44 7.10 -7.70 -16.73
CA HIS A 44 6.54 -6.95 -17.86
C HIS A 44 7.61 -6.38 -18.80
N SER A 45 8.85 -6.89 -18.73
CA SER A 45 10.00 -6.39 -19.51
C SER A 45 9.82 -6.45 -21.03
N SER A 46 8.98 -7.37 -21.52
CA SER A 46 8.66 -7.50 -22.95
C SER A 46 7.49 -6.62 -23.42
N SER A 47 6.84 -5.90 -22.50
CA SER A 47 5.68 -5.05 -22.76
C SER A 47 6.03 -3.58 -22.63
N ASN A 48 5.52 -2.74 -23.53
CA ASN A 48 5.62 -1.29 -23.43
C ASN A 48 4.53 -0.67 -22.55
N ASN A 49 3.67 -1.50 -21.93
CA ASN A 49 2.54 -1.05 -21.13
C ASN A 49 2.94 -0.63 -19.71
N LEU A 50 4.17 -0.88 -19.27
CA LEU A 50 4.66 -0.45 -17.95
C LEU A 50 5.75 0.60 -18.09
N GLN A 51 5.51 1.77 -17.51
CA GLN A 51 6.46 2.87 -17.44
C GLN A 51 6.74 3.25 -15.97
N THR A 52 7.91 3.80 -15.73
CA THR A 52 8.31 4.28 -14.40
C THR A 52 8.77 5.72 -14.52
N SER A 53 8.27 6.58 -13.64
CA SER A 53 8.73 7.95 -13.48
C SER A 53 9.27 8.15 -12.07
N VAL A 54 10.56 8.48 -11.99
CA VAL A 54 11.27 8.63 -10.73
C VAL A 54 11.31 10.11 -10.36
N LEU A 55 10.66 10.46 -9.24
CA LEU A 55 10.56 11.82 -8.75
C LEU A 55 11.32 11.95 -7.42
N PRO A 56 12.22 12.94 -7.26
CA PRO A 56 12.89 13.17 -5.99
C PRO A 56 11.88 13.35 -4.85
N PHE A 57 12.15 12.75 -3.69
CA PHE A 57 11.30 12.95 -2.52
C PHE A 57 11.44 14.40 -2.03
N PRO A 58 10.35 15.18 -1.89
CA PRO A 58 10.45 16.55 -1.44
C PRO A 58 10.91 16.64 0.01
N SER A 59 11.75 17.62 0.33
CA SER A 59 12.21 17.81 1.70
C SER A 59 11.09 18.29 2.63
N HIS A 60 11.19 17.93 3.90
CA HIS A 60 10.25 18.33 4.95
C HIS A 60 11.02 18.50 6.27
N SER A 61 10.69 19.53 7.05
CA SER A 61 11.41 19.89 8.28
C SER A 61 11.37 18.78 9.35
N SER A 62 10.26 18.06 9.44
CA SER A 62 10.10 16.93 10.37
C SER A 62 10.71 15.61 9.89
N ILE A 63 11.08 15.49 8.61
CA ILE A 63 11.56 14.22 8.05
C ILE A 63 13.10 14.27 7.99
N PRO A 64 13.82 13.29 8.58
CA PRO A 64 15.27 13.27 8.50
C PRO A 64 15.78 13.22 7.06
N ILE A 65 16.91 13.89 6.81
CA ILE A 65 17.50 13.98 5.47
C ILE A 65 17.77 12.59 4.90
N GLY A 66 17.30 12.37 3.67
CA GLY A 66 17.46 11.12 2.94
C GLY A 66 16.48 10.02 3.33
N VAL A 67 15.56 10.24 4.27
CA VAL A 67 14.49 9.28 4.54
C VAL A 67 13.37 9.47 3.52
N GLU A 68 13.09 8.44 2.72
CA GLU A 68 12.01 8.44 1.71
C GLU A 68 11.05 7.27 1.89
N ASN A 69 11.20 6.47 2.96
CA ASN A 69 10.37 5.30 3.23
C ASN A 69 9.95 5.31 4.71
N LEU A 70 8.64 5.25 4.95
CA LEU A 70 8.05 5.38 6.27
C LEU A 70 8.39 4.20 7.20
N GLN A 71 8.81 3.06 6.66
CA GLN A 71 9.32 1.93 7.46
C GLN A 71 10.52 2.32 8.34
N GLN A 72 11.24 3.39 7.97
CA GLN A 72 12.39 3.88 8.73
C GLN A 72 11.99 4.79 9.91
N LEU A 73 10.70 5.14 10.03
CA LEU A 73 10.16 6.03 11.05
C LEU A 73 8.93 5.40 11.72
N PHE A 74 8.44 6.06 12.77
CA PHE A 74 7.16 5.71 13.38
C PHE A 74 6.00 6.13 12.47
N ILE A 75 4.88 5.40 12.55
CA ILE A 75 3.66 5.70 11.78
C ILE A 75 3.11 7.10 12.06
N SER A 76 3.46 7.71 13.20
CA SER A 76 3.11 9.09 13.54
C SER A 76 3.66 10.13 12.56
N PHE A 77 4.67 9.79 11.75
CA PHE A 77 5.22 10.64 10.69
C PHE A 77 4.45 10.54 9.36
N ALA A 78 3.40 9.72 9.28
CA ALA A 78 2.59 9.60 8.06
C ALA A 78 2.04 10.95 7.56
N PRO A 79 1.52 11.86 8.42
CA PRO A 79 1.06 13.18 7.97
C PRO A 79 2.19 14.03 7.36
N ASP A 80 3.38 14.04 7.96
CA ASP A 80 4.54 14.75 7.42
C ASP A 80 4.96 14.19 6.04
N PHE A 81 4.84 12.87 5.84
CA PHE A 81 5.08 12.23 4.54
C PHE A 81 4.05 12.65 3.49
N VAL A 82 2.78 12.75 3.87
CA VAL A 82 1.71 13.21 2.98
C VAL A 82 1.93 14.67 2.60
N ASP A 83 2.26 15.54 3.57
CA ASP A 83 2.59 16.95 3.30
C ASP A 83 3.80 17.08 2.39
N ALA A 84 4.89 16.35 2.67
CA ALA A 84 6.07 16.31 1.80
C ALA A 84 5.70 15.91 0.37
N LEU A 85 4.95 14.82 0.19
CA LEU A 85 4.54 14.32 -1.13
C LEU A 85 3.55 15.26 -1.83
N SER A 86 2.78 16.08 -1.10
CA SER A 86 1.89 17.08 -1.70
C SER A 86 2.65 18.11 -2.55
N LYS A 87 3.94 18.36 -2.24
CA LYS A 87 4.82 19.24 -3.03
C LYS A 87 5.16 18.67 -4.41
N LEU A 88 4.80 17.41 -4.69
CA LEU A 88 4.87 16.84 -6.04
C LEU A 88 3.69 17.26 -6.93
N HIS A 89 2.70 17.97 -6.40
CA HIS A 89 1.54 18.47 -7.15
C HIS A 89 1.96 19.22 -8.43
N ASP A 90 2.72 20.30 -8.32
CA ASP A 90 3.08 21.13 -9.47
C ASP A 90 4.01 20.42 -10.47
N PRO A 91 5.07 19.69 -10.02
CA PRO A 91 5.87 18.86 -10.92
C PRO A 91 5.03 17.83 -11.69
N LEU A 92 4.07 17.18 -11.03
CA LEU A 92 3.19 16.21 -11.69
C LEU A 92 2.23 16.90 -12.66
N PHE A 93 1.63 18.03 -12.28
CA PHE A 93 0.77 18.80 -13.19
C PHE A 93 1.53 19.17 -14.47
N GLN A 94 2.75 19.70 -14.35
CA GLN A 94 3.59 20.03 -15.50
C GLN A 94 3.97 18.79 -16.32
N TRP A 95 4.27 17.67 -15.66
CA TRP A 95 4.55 16.40 -16.34
C TRP A 95 3.36 15.95 -17.18
N PHE A 96 2.13 15.99 -16.64
CA PHE A 96 0.91 15.66 -17.40
C PHE A 96 0.71 16.57 -18.62
N GLN A 97 0.94 17.88 -18.48
CA GLN A 97 0.78 18.84 -19.59
C GLN A 97 1.78 18.63 -20.74
N THR A 98 2.98 18.15 -20.42
CA THR A 98 4.06 17.97 -21.40
C THR A 98 4.20 16.52 -21.89
N HIS A 99 3.49 15.56 -21.29
CA HIS A 99 3.56 14.16 -21.68
C HIS A 99 2.92 13.95 -23.07
N PRO A 100 3.58 13.25 -24.01
CA PRO A 100 3.05 13.06 -25.38
C PRO A 100 1.76 12.24 -25.42
N SER A 101 1.53 11.40 -24.41
CA SER A 101 0.33 10.59 -24.23
C SER A 101 -0.01 10.53 -22.74
N PRO A 102 -0.61 11.58 -22.15
CA PRO A 102 -0.80 11.67 -20.71
C PRO A 102 -1.78 10.59 -20.21
N PRO A 103 -1.63 10.12 -18.96
CA PRO A 103 -2.59 9.20 -18.36
C PRO A 103 -4.01 9.77 -18.34
N VAL A 104 -5.01 8.89 -18.51
CA VAL A 104 -6.44 9.25 -18.53
C VAL A 104 -7.11 9.12 -17.17
N ALA A 105 -6.40 8.63 -16.16
CA ALA A 105 -6.87 8.46 -14.79
C ALA A 105 -5.67 8.42 -13.83
N ILE A 106 -5.91 8.78 -12.57
CA ILE A 106 -4.97 8.59 -11.46
C ILE A 106 -5.52 7.49 -10.56
N ILE A 107 -4.67 6.56 -10.15
CA ILE A 107 -4.95 5.67 -9.01
C ILE A 107 -4.06 6.12 -7.87
N SER A 108 -4.66 6.75 -6.86
CA SER A 108 -3.93 7.30 -5.72
C SER A 108 -4.13 6.45 -4.47
N ASP A 109 -3.10 6.38 -3.64
CA ASP A 109 -3.25 5.84 -2.29
C ASP A 109 -4.24 6.67 -1.46
N MET A 110 -5.01 6.01 -0.59
CA MET A 110 -5.95 6.67 0.31
C MET A 110 -5.34 7.83 1.11
N LEU A 111 -4.05 7.74 1.47
CA LEU A 111 -3.35 8.77 2.23
C LEU A 111 -2.97 9.98 1.40
N LEU A 112 -3.00 9.89 0.07
CA LEU A 112 -2.61 10.98 -0.86
C LEU A 112 -3.82 11.66 -1.50
N CYS A 113 -5.05 11.24 -1.16
CA CYS A 113 -6.27 11.71 -1.80
C CYS A 113 -6.48 13.23 -1.68
N SER A 114 -5.98 13.87 -0.61
CA SER A 114 -6.23 15.30 -0.36
C SER A 114 -5.70 16.20 -1.47
N TRP A 115 -4.47 15.97 -1.92
CA TRP A 115 -3.86 16.73 -3.01
C TRP A 115 -4.04 16.08 -4.38
N THR A 116 -4.13 14.74 -4.47
CA THR A 116 -4.30 14.05 -5.76
C THR A 116 -5.69 14.26 -6.38
N ASN A 117 -6.74 14.42 -5.58
CA ASN A 117 -8.05 14.82 -6.10
C ASN A 117 -8.01 16.23 -6.72
N THR A 118 -7.31 17.16 -6.06
CA THR A 118 -7.13 18.53 -6.58
C THR A 118 -6.37 18.49 -7.91
N LEU A 119 -5.27 17.75 -7.97
CA LEU A 119 -4.49 17.55 -9.20
C LEU A 119 -5.36 16.97 -10.33
N ALA A 120 -6.11 15.89 -10.05
CA ALA A 120 -6.96 15.24 -11.04
C ALA A 120 -8.08 16.15 -11.54
N SER A 121 -8.68 16.95 -10.65
CA SER A 121 -9.69 17.95 -10.99
C SER A 121 -9.12 19.01 -11.94
N GLN A 122 -7.93 19.54 -11.66
CA GLN A 122 -7.26 20.52 -12.54
C GLN A 122 -6.87 19.94 -13.90
N LEU A 123 -6.50 18.66 -13.93
CA LEU A 123 -6.21 17.92 -15.16
C LEU A 123 -7.47 17.44 -15.90
N ASN A 124 -8.65 17.61 -15.30
CA ASN A 124 -9.93 17.11 -15.81
C ASN A 124 -9.92 15.59 -16.09
N ILE A 125 -9.34 14.80 -15.18
CA ILE A 125 -9.31 13.33 -15.22
C ILE A 125 -9.83 12.73 -13.91
N PRO A 126 -10.33 11.48 -13.91
CA PRO A 126 -10.75 10.80 -12.68
C PRO A 126 -9.55 10.47 -11.77
N ASN A 127 -9.71 10.72 -10.47
CA ASN A 127 -8.88 10.10 -9.43
C ASN A 127 -9.64 8.94 -8.77
N ILE A 128 -9.04 7.75 -8.78
CA ILE A 128 -9.56 6.54 -8.18
C ILE A 128 -8.73 6.23 -6.94
N SER A 129 -9.38 6.23 -5.78
CA SER A 129 -8.71 6.01 -4.50
C SER A 129 -8.55 4.53 -4.23
N PHE A 130 -7.33 4.07 -4.01
CA PHE A 130 -7.05 2.70 -3.62
C PHE A 130 -6.83 2.62 -2.11
N ILE A 131 -7.73 1.88 -1.46
CA ILE A 131 -7.76 1.61 -0.03
C ILE A 131 -7.23 0.20 0.21
N VAL A 132 -6.02 0.12 0.77
CA VAL A 132 -5.35 -1.16 1.06
C VAL A 132 -5.89 -1.87 2.31
N ILE A 133 -6.73 -1.18 3.07
CA ILE A 133 -7.41 -1.67 4.26
C ILE A 133 -8.77 -2.25 3.86
N ASN A 134 -9.23 -3.27 4.60
CA ASN A 134 -10.54 -3.87 4.35
C ASN A 134 -11.70 -2.88 4.62
N ALA A 135 -12.85 -3.12 3.99
CA ALA A 135 -13.97 -2.20 4.08
C ALA A 135 -14.60 -2.19 5.48
N LYS A 136 -14.47 -3.26 6.26
CA LYS A 136 -14.93 -3.29 7.66
C LYS A 136 -14.20 -2.29 8.55
N ALA A 137 -12.86 -2.25 8.51
CA ALA A 137 -12.09 -1.31 9.31
C ALA A 137 -12.34 0.13 8.85
N VAL A 138 -12.42 0.35 7.54
CA VAL A 138 -12.71 1.68 6.96
C VAL A 138 -14.10 2.16 7.38
N ALA A 139 -15.13 1.32 7.32
CA ALA A 139 -16.47 1.65 7.81
C ALA A 139 -16.45 2.02 9.30
N SER A 140 -15.71 1.26 10.12
CA SER A 140 -15.55 1.56 11.54
C SER A 140 -14.92 2.92 11.78
N TRP A 141 -13.92 3.30 10.98
CA TRP A 141 -13.25 4.61 11.11
C TRP A 141 -14.15 5.75 10.62
N TRP A 142 -14.80 5.59 9.47
CA TRP A 142 -15.61 6.64 8.86
C TRP A 142 -16.91 6.91 9.63
N VAL A 143 -17.51 5.90 10.25
CA VAL A 143 -18.64 6.10 11.17
C VAL A 143 -18.23 6.83 12.45
N ASN A 144 -16.98 6.68 12.88
CA ASN A 144 -16.46 7.25 14.12
C ASN A 144 -15.43 8.36 13.88
N LEU A 145 -15.54 9.13 12.78
CA LEU A 145 -14.57 10.19 12.44
C LEU A 145 -14.32 11.16 13.60
N GLN A 146 -15.37 11.49 14.35
CA GLN A 146 -15.31 12.36 15.52
C GLN A 146 -14.44 11.83 16.67
N LEU A 147 -14.10 10.54 16.68
CA LEU A 147 -13.23 9.90 17.67
C LEU A 147 -11.77 9.80 17.19
N LEU A 148 -11.50 10.10 15.92
CA LEU A 148 -10.16 10.09 15.39
C LEU A 148 -9.42 11.38 15.78
N PRO A 149 -8.09 11.33 15.99
CA PRO A 149 -7.29 12.54 16.07
C PRO A 149 -7.40 13.33 14.76
N GLU A 150 -7.17 14.64 14.79
CA GLU A 150 -7.31 15.53 13.61
C GLU A 150 -6.58 14.98 12.37
N CYS A 151 -5.35 14.49 12.53
CA CYS A 151 -4.57 13.91 11.44
C CYS A 151 -5.20 12.65 10.83
N GLY A 152 -6.06 11.93 11.56
CA GLY A 152 -6.76 10.74 11.10
C GLY A 152 -8.05 11.05 10.31
N ILE A 153 -8.52 12.30 10.31
CA ILE A 153 -9.79 12.69 9.67
C ILE A 153 -9.57 13.10 8.20
N GLU A 154 -8.43 13.71 7.88
CA GLU A 154 -8.18 14.29 6.56
C GLU A 154 -8.22 13.25 5.43
N SER A 155 -7.54 12.11 5.60
CA SER A 155 -7.51 11.05 4.58
C SER A 155 -8.91 10.49 4.26
N PRO A 156 -9.74 10.09 5.25
CA PRO A 156 -11.13 9.74 5.01
C PRO A 156 -11.92 10.79 4.23
N LEU A 157 -11.89 12.05 4.67
CA LEU A 157 -12.64 13.14 4.02
C LEU A 157 -12.17 13.40 2.59
N ALA A 158 -10.89 13.16 2.32
CA ALA A 158 -10.35 13.25 0.98
C ALA A 158 -10.70 12.04 0.11
N CYS A 159 -10.87 10.84 0.66
CA CYS A 159 -11.24 9.66 -0.13
C CYS A 159 -12.71 9.68 -0.61
N MET A 160 -13.61 10.20 0.22
CA MET A 160 -15.06 10.22 -0.05
C MET A 160 -15.47 10.92 -1.36
N PRO A 161 -14.89 12.08 -1.74
CA PRO A 161 -15.24 12.79 -2.98
C PRO A 161 -14.44 12.34 -4.21
N SER A 162 -13.59 11.31 -4.11
CA SER A 162 -12.85 10.79 -5.26
C SER A 162 -13.79 10.30 -6.36
N TRP A 163 -13.29 10.11 -7.58
CA TRP A 163 -14.14 9.67 -8.68
C TRP A 163 -14.62 8.23 -8.47
N GLY A 164 -13.78 7.37 -7.91
CA GLY A 164 -14.10 5.98 -7.59
C GLY A 164 -13.24 5.48 -6.44
N VAL A 165 -13.63 4.36 -5.83
CA VAL A 165 -12.90 3.75 -4.71
C VAL A 165 -12.67 2.27 -4.96
N ILE A 166 -11.43 1.82 -4.84
CA ILE A 166 -11.03 0.41 -4.92
C ILE A 166 -10.61 -0.05 -3.53
N PHE A 167 -11.15 -1.17 -3.07
CA PHE A 167 -10.76 -1.86 -1.84
C PHE A 167 -9.97 -3.12 -2.15
N ASN A 168 -8.87 -3.35 -1.45
CA ASN A 168 -8.22 -4.65 -1.38
C ASN A 168 -8.99 -5.60 -0.44
N SER A 169 -10.22 -5.92 -0.81
CA SER A 169 -11.12 -6.84 -0.12
C SER A 169 -12.05 -7.50 -1.16
N PHE A 170 -12.92 -8.40 -0.73
CA PHE A 170 -13.91 -9.09 -1.56
C PHE A 170 -15.31 -9.06 -0.93
N ALA A 171 -16.35 -9.18 -1.75
CA ALA A 171 -17.73 -8.93 -1.34
C ALA A 171 -18.21 -9.90 -0.24
N GLU A 172 -17.80 -11.16 -0.30
CA GLU A 172 -18.19 -12.19 0.66
C GLU A 172 -17.67 -11.88 2.07
N LEU A 173 -16.54 -11.17 2.18
CA LEU A 173 -15.98 -10.73 3.46
C LEU A 173 -16.67 -9.47 3.99
N ASP A 174 -16.85 -8.45 3.14
CA ASP A 174 -17.17 -7.09 3.57
C ASP A 174 -18.45 -6.49 2.99
N SER A 175 -19.33 -7.26 2.34
CA SER A 175 -20.55 -6.75 1.68
C SER A 175 -21.37 -5.77 2.53
N LYS A 176 -21.58 -6.07 3.81
CA LYS A 176 -22.30 -5.18 4.74
C LYS A 176 -21.58 -3.84 4.93
N SER A 177 -20.27 -3.88 5.10
CA SER A 177 -19.44 -2.68 5.30
C SER A 177 -19.31 -1.86 4.02
N LEU A 178 -19.14 -2.51 2.87
CA LEU A 178 -19.16 -1.86 1.55
C LEU A 178 -20.48 -1.14 1.30
N LYS A 179 -21.61 -1.78 1.67
CA LYS A 179 -22.93 -1.16 1.58
C LYS A 179 -23.04 0.09 2.47
N VAL A 180 -22.64 -0.02 3.75
CA VAL A 180 -22.62 1.13 4.68
C VAL A 180 -21.77 2.28 4.13
N LEU A 181 -20.59 1.97 3.59
CA LEU A 181 -19.70 2.97 2.99
C LEU A 181 -20.33 3.65 1.78
N GLY A 182 -20.93 2.87 0.89
CA GLY A 182 -21.63 3.37 -0.29
C GLY A 182 -22.85 4.23 0.02
N GLU A 183 -23.66 3.84 1.01
CA GLU A 183 -24.88 4.57 1.36
C GLU A 183 -24.61 5.84 2.17
N ALA A 184 -23.64 5.80 3.09
CA ALA A 184 -23.44 6.88 4.06
C ALA A 184 -22.36 7.90 3.67
N PHE A 185 -21.32 7.51 2.90
CA PHE A 185 -20.13 8.33 2.73
C PHE A 185 -19.75 8.56 1.26
N ILE A 186 -19.88 7.55 0.41
CA ILE A 186 -19.43 7.60 -0.98
C ILE A 186 -20.62 8.01 -1.86
N LYS A 187 -20.62 9.25 -2.36
CA LYS A 187 -21.76 9.81 -3.12
C LYS A 187 -21.87 9.31 -4.57
N HIS A 188 -21.26 8.17 -4.87
CA HIS A 188 -21.25 7.56 -6.20
C HIS A 188 -21.27 6.02 -6.10
N ASP A 189 -21.66 5.36 -7.18
CA ASP A 189 -21.79 3.91 -7.30
C ASP A 189 -20.48 3.17 -7.64
N ARG A 190 -19.41 3.93 -7.91
CA ARG A 190 -18.09 3.43 -8.35
C ARG A 190 -17.23 2.92 -7.20
N ILE A 191 -17.65 1.79 -6.64
CA ILE A 191 -16.96 1.09 -5.56
C ILE A 191 -16.61 -0.32 -6.03
N TRP A 192 -15.33 -0.69 -5.99
CA TRP A 192 -14.86 -2.01 -6.41
C TRP A 192 -14.10 -2.71 -5.28
N SER A 193 -14.39 -3.98 -5.09
CA SER A 193 -13.64 -4.88 -4.22
C SER A 193 -12.86 -5.86 -5.11
N VAL A 194 -11.54 -5.71 -5.15
CA VAL A 194 -10.65 -6.43 -6.11
C VAL A 194 -9.66 -7.37 -5.41
N GLY A 195 -9.82 -7.53 -4.10
CA GLY A 195 -8.99 -8.39 -3.28
C GLY A 195 -9.46 -9.85 -3.27
N PRO A 196 -8.68 -10.75 -2.65
CA PRO A 196 -7.33 -10.51 -2.15
C PRO A 196 -6.34 -10.35 -3.32
N LEU A 197 -5.63 -9.22 -3.37
CA LEU A 197 -4.59 -9.02 -4.37
C LEU A 197 -3.41 -9.94 -4.04
N LEU A 198 -3.14 -10.88 -4.95
CA LEU A 198 -2.07 -11.86 -4.77
C LEU A 198 -0.70 -11.22 -5.09
N PRO A 199 0.34 -11.56 -4.31
CA PRO A 199 1.69 -11.08 -4.57
C PRO A 199 2.19 -11.41 -5.97
N ILE A 200 2.87 -10.45 -6.60
CA ILE A 200 3.61 -10.70 -7.84
C ILE A 200 4.67 -11.79 -7.60
N LYS A 201 4.64 -12.84 -8.42
CA LYS A 201 5.70 -13.85 -8.48
C LYS A 201 6.58 -13.54 -9.69
N ALA A 202 7.88 -13.35 -9.48
CA ALA A 202 8.80 -13.15 -10.60
C ALA A 202 8.94 -14.46 -11.41
N ILE A 203 9.11 -14.37 -12.74
CA ILE A 203 9.32 -15.54 -13.62
C ILE A 203 10.67 -16.25 -13.34
N SER A 204 11.66 -15.54 -12.81
CA SER A 204 12.95 -16.13 -12.44
C SER A 204 12.80 -16.97 -11.17
N ASN A 205 13.40 -18.17 -11.17
CA ASN A 205 13.56 -19.11 -10.04
C ASN A 205 14.29 -18.54 -8.79
N GLY A 206 14.29 -17.22 -8.58
CA GLY A 206 14.73 -16.58 -7.35
C GLY A 206 13.64 -16.61 -6.28
N PRO A 207 14.02 -16.41 -5.00
CA PRO A 207 13.06 -16.40 -3.90
C PRO A 207 11.98 -15.33 -4.15
N ASN A 208 10.71 -15.71 -3.95
CA ASN A 208 9.55 -14.85 -4.17
C ASN A 208 9.46 -13.83 -3.02
N GLU A 209 10.30 -12.80 -3.07
CA GLU A 209 10.49 -11.88 -1.97
C GLU A 209 9.60 -10.64 -2.11
N ARG A 210 8.41 -10.74 -1.53
CA ARG A 210 7.49 -9.60 -1.41
C ARG A 210 8.02 -8.62 -0.38
N GLY A 211 8.38 -7.42 -0.81
CA GLY A 211 8.79 -6.35 0.11
C GLY A 211 10.28 -6.31 0.45
N GLY A 212 11.11 -6.98 -0.35
CA GLY A 212 12.56 -7.00 -0.17
C GLY A 212 13.04 -8.32 0.44
N GLN A 213 14.37 -8.42 0.59
CA GLN A 213 15.05 -9.67 0.89
C GLN A 213 14.79 -10.16 2.31
N SER A 214 14.52 -11.46 2.45
CA SER A 214 14.38 -12.09 3.77
C SER A 214 15.75 -12.20 4.45
N SER A 215 15.79 -11.97 5.76
CA SER A 215 17.00 -12.16 6.56
C SER A 215 17.46 -13.63 6.64
N ILE A 216 16.52 -14.57 6.44
CA ILE A 216 16.79 -16.02 6.38
C ILE A 216 16.34 -16.52 5.01
N PRO A 217 17.18 -17.29 4.29
CA PRO A 217 16.81 -17.88 3.01
C PRO A 217 15.52 -18.70 3.08
N GLN A 218 14.65 -18.52 2.08
CA GLN A 218 13.32 -19.15 2.04
C GLN A 218 13.39 -20.68 2.09
N ASP A 219 14.36 -21.27 1.40
CA ASP A 219 14.61 -22.71 1.37
C ASP A 219 14.93 -23.30 2.76
N GLN A 220 15.65 -22.56 3.60
CA GLN A 220 15.92 -22.98 4.98
C GLN A 220 14.66 -22.97 5.84
N VAL A 221 13.80 -21.95 5.69
CA VAL A 221 12.53 -21.87 6.42
C VAL A 221 11.60 -23.00 6.00
N VAL A 222 11.52 -23.29 4.70
CA VAL A 222 10.70 -24.40 4.16
C VAL A 222 11.24 -25.75 4.65
N ALA A 223 12.54 -25.98 4.58
CA ALA A 223 13.14 -27.22 5.07
C ALA A 223 12.91 -27.44 6.57
N TRP A 224 12.91 -26.36 7.37
CA TRP A 224 12.56 -26.44 8.79
C TRP A 224 11.08 -26.79 9.01
N LEU A 225 10.16 -26.19 8.24
CA LEU A 225 8.73 -26.52 8.31
C LEU A 225 8.45 -27.97 7.91
N ASP A 226 9.13 -28.48 6.88
CA ASP A 226 9.00 -29.87 6.42
C ASP A 226 9.52 -30.89 7.46
N PHE A 227 10.39 -30.46 8.38
CA PHE A 227 10.90 -31.28 9.46
C PHE A 227 9.92 -31.36 10.66
N CYS A 228 8.96 -30.44 10.77
CA CYS A 228 7.99 -30.44 11.87
C CYS A 228 7.06 -31.68 11.77
N PRO A 229 7.03 -32.56 12.79
CA PRO A 229 6.39 -33.88 12.68
C PRO A 229 4.86 -33.86 12.74
N VAL A 230 4.26 -32.74 13.18
CA VAL A 230 2.81 -32.63 13.40
C VAL A 230 2.26 -31.55 12.48
N GLU A 231 1.22 -31.89 11.72
CA GLU A 231 0.52 -30.89 10.91
C GLU A 231 -0.14 -29.83 11.79
N LYS A 232 -0.13 -28.58 11.32
CA LYS A 232 -0.79 -27.43 11.99
C LYS A 232 -0.28 -27.18 13.42
N SER A 233 0.95 -27.58 13.75
CA SER A 233 1.56 -27.36 15.06
C SER A 233 2.37 -26.06 15.18
N VAL A 234 2.74 -25.44 14.06
CA VAL A 234 3.60 -24.26 14.06
C VAL A 234 2.77 -22.98 14.18
N VAL A 235 3.17 -22.10 15.10
CA VAL A 235 2.62 -20.75 15.24
C VAL A 235 3.61 -19.74 14.64
N TYR A 236 3.15 -18.99 13.63
CA TYR A 236 3.89 -17.85 13.09
C TYR A 236 3.55 -16.58 13.87
N VAL A 237 4.57 -15.86 14.34
CA VAL A 237 4.42 -14.58 15.04
C VAL A 237 5.11 -13.49 14.23
N GLY A 238 4.33 -12.50 13.78
CA GLY A 238 4.85 -11.35 13.03
C GLY A 238 4.01 -10.10 13.30
N PHE A 239 4.68 -8.97 13.58
CA PHE A 239 4.04 -7.68 13.87
C PHE A 239 4.11 -6.70 12.68
N GLY A 240 4.51 -7.21 11.50
CA GLY A 240 4.71 -6.40 10.31
C GLY A 240 5.92 -5.47 10.40
N THR A 241 6.06 -4.57 9.42
CA THR A 241 7.24 -3.70 9.28
C THR A 241 7.13 -2.39 10.06
N GLN A 242 5.96 -2.08 10.62
CA GLN A 242 5.66 -0.76 11.19
C GLN A 242 5.66 -0.75 12.73
N ILE A 243 5.69 -1.91 13.36
CA ILE A 243 5.64 -2.07 14.81
C ILE A 243 6.99 -2.56 15.32
N THR A 244 7.52 -1.85 16.32
CA THR A 244 8.70 -2.27 17.08
C THR A 244 8.28 -2.48 18.53
N LEU A 245 8.41 -3.72 19.01
CA LEU A 245 8.08 -4.05 20.41
C LEU A 245 9.11 -3.49 21.37
N THR A 246 8.66 -3.07 22.55
CA THR A 246 9.57 -2.75 23.66
C THR A 246 10.27 -4.01 24.17
N LYS A 247 11.40 -3.85 24.87
CA LYS A 247 12.10 -4.98 25.51
C LYS A 247 11.20 -5.79 26.44
N GLN A 248 10.29 -5.12 27.16
CA GLN A 248 9.36 -5.79 28.07
C GLN A 248 8.31 -6.60 27.31
N GLN A 249 7.73 -6.03 26.23
CA GLN A 249 6.78 -6.74 25.37
C GLN A 249 7.43 -7.95 24.70
N MET A 250 8.65 -7.80 24.20
CA MET A 250 9.41 -8.90 23.58
C MET A 250 9.69 -10.03 24.58
N LYS A 251 10.08 -9.69 25.83
CA LYS A 251 10.25 -10.68 26.90
C LYS A 251 8.94 -11.40 27.24
N ALA A 252 7.83 -10.68 27.29
CA ALA A 252 6.53 -11.28 27.57
C ALA A 252 6.10 -12.24 26.45
N VAL A 253 6.29 -11.86 25.17
CA VAL A 253 6.04 -12.76 24.03
C VAL A 253 6.92 -14.00 24.10
N ALA A 254 8.22 -13.84 24.40
CA ALA A 254 9.14 -14.97 24.54
C ALA A 254 8.72 -15.93 25.67
N SER A 255 8.42 -15.42 26.87
CA SER A 255 7.94 -16.23 28.00
C SER A 255 6.67 -16.99 27.64
N ALA A 256 5.71 -16.34 26.99
CA ALA A 256 4.46 -16.97 26.58
C ALA A 256 4.69 -18.10 25.55
N LEU A 257 5.64 -17.92 24.62
CA LEU A 257 6.00 -18.96 23.64
C LEU A 257 6.65 -20.16 24.35
N GLU A 258 7.56 -19.94 25.29
CA GLU A 258 8.20 -21.01 26.09
C GLU A 258 7.18 -21.78 26.94
N GLU A 259 6.28 -21.06 27.61
CA GLU A 259 5.24 -21.64 28.47
C GLU A 259 4.14 -22.38 27.67
N SER A 260 3.95 -22.05 26.39
CA SER A 260 2.92 -22.66 25.54
C SER A 260 3.17 -24.15 25.25
N GLY A 261 4.37 -24.67 25.57
CA GLY A 261 4.74 -26.06 25.35
C GLY A 261 4.86 -26.48 23.88
N GLN A 262 4.78 -25.52 22.95
CA GLN A 262 5.10 -25.73 21.54
C GLN A 262 6.63 -25.91 21.44
N GLN A 263 7.10 -27.16 21.41
CA GLN A 263 8.52 -27.47 21.28
C GLN A 263 9.00 -27.27 19.84
N ASN A 264 10.21 -26.71 19.71
CA ASN A 264 10.94 -26.54 18.43
C ASN A 264 11.16 -27.86 17.68
#